data_AF-A0A952D0D6-F1
#
_entry.id   AF-A0A952D0D6-F1
#
_cell.length_a   1.000
_cell.length_b   1.000
_cell.length_c   1.000
_cell.angle_alpha   90.00
_cell.angle_beta   90.00
_cell.angle_gamma   90.00
#
_symmetry.space_group_name_H-M   'P 1'
#
loop_
_entity.id
_entity.type
_entity.pdbx_description
1 polymer ?
#
loop_
_entity_poly.entity_id
_entity_poly.type
_entity_poly.pdbx_seq_one_letter_code
_entity_poly.pdbx_strand_id
1 'polypeptide(L)'
;MQRQAVHAQYSLRALWGWAVAALGAMLVLGGCASIVPGGDRRPPIVFVHGNGDDAAVWMTTIWRFESNGWPRNRLYAIDFPYPLARDDDTKPQPGRSSADDQMRYLSQQVDRVLAESGFSRVVLIGHSRGGYAIRNYIENGGGAKKVSHVILAATPNHGAWTGDFLPGSEFNGSGPFLSSLNAPRGPRELEVTPGPKWMTLRSDGNDKYAQPDGRWLGRPGFATGVDSSGPALKGARNIALGPVDHREAGFGPRAFEHMWRFLTGDWPVRAAIVPESSPVLDGRIFRPEINLPMAGVRVEVYEVAPITGERLGGPLHARTTGEDGRWGPMPARPDAPYEFVVAAPGFATMHLYRSAFPRSSSLVQMRPGMLGDAQKNAGSVVTMTRPRGYFDLQRDRMSLDGAPLPGVPPGVPGVSSATLLLPPGPPRTVIAEFNGERIAVRTWPAAANEAAVAELHY
;
A
#
# COMPACT_ATOMS: atom_id res chain seq x y z
N MET A 1 -6.72 -84.54 -54.57
CA MET A 1 -6.59 -85.98 -54.21
C MET A 1 -6.52 -86.07 -52.68
N GLN A 2 -7.47 -86.80 -52.07
CA GLN A 2 -7.48 -87.57 -50.80
C GLN A 2 -6.46 -87.21 -49.68
N ARG A 3 -6.73 -87.18 -48.36
CA ARG A 3 -7.79 -87.52 -47.38
C ARG A 3 -7.36 -86.81 -46.05
N GLN A 4 -8.23 -86.13 -45.28
CA GLN A 4 -8.86 -86.57 -44.01
C GLN A 4 -7.91 -87.31 -43.01
N ALA A 5 -7.86 -87.13 -41.69
CA ALA A 5 -8.68 -86.51 -40.62
C ALA A 5 -7.92 -86.86 -39.28
N VAL A 6 -7.79 -86.08 -38.18
CA VAL A 6 -8.76 -85.59 -37.15
C VAL A 6 -8.29 -85.99 -35.71
N HIS A 7 -8.73 -85.18 -34.73
CA HIS A 7 -8.73 -85.28 -33.24
C HIS A 7 -7.50 -84.71 -32.49
N ALA A 8 -7.54 -83.59 -31.76
CA ALA A 8 -8.48 -82.93 -30.83
C ALA A 8 -8.43 -83.43 -29.37
N GLN A 9 -8.04 -82.56 -28.43
CA GLN A 9 -8.83 -82.04 -27.28
C GLN A 9 -7.88 -81.41 -26.22
N TYR A 10 -8.00 -80.08 -25.96
CA TYR A 10 -8.41 -79.39 -24.70
C TYR A 10 -7.63 -79.78 -23.41
N SER A 11 -7.17 -78.90 -22.51
CA SER A 11 -7.43 -77.47 -22.24
C SER A 11 -6.56 -76.93 -21.07
N LEU A 12 -6.34 -75.60 -21.05
CA LEU A 12 -6.34 -74.66 -19.89
C LEU A 12 -5.33 -74.93 -18.72
N ARG A 13 -4.45 -74.02 -18.28
CA ARG A 13 -4.66 -72.62 -17.85
C ARG A 13 -3.31 -71.96 -17.41
N ALA A 14 -3.18 -70.66 -17.72
CA ALA A 14 -2.74 -69.57 -16.83
C ALA A 14 -1.25 -69.24 -16.56
N LEU A 15 -0.96 -67.96 -16.84
CA LEU A 15 -0.12 -66.98 -16.11
C LEU A 15 1.38 -66.79 -16.48
N TRP A 16 1.56 -65.83 -17.39
CA TRP A 16 2.30 -64.56 -17.26
C TRP A 16 3.82 -64.55 -17.01
N GLY A 17 4.51 -63.87 -17.94
CA GLY A 17 5.61 -62.96 -17.62
C GLY A 17 6.98 -63.38 -18.14
N TRP A 18 7.32 -63.03 -19.39
CA TRP A 18 8.71 -63.00 -19.83
C TRP A 18 8.98 -61.74 -20.66
N ALA A 19 10.05 -61.06 -20.25
CA ALA A 19 10.57 -59.82 -20.79
C ALA A 19 11.65 -60.09 -21.87
N VAL A 20 12.05 -58.99 -22.53
CA VAL A 20 13.27 -58.78 -23.35
C VAL A 20 13.12 -59.27 -24.82
N ALA A 21 13.37 -58.50 -25.89
CA ALA A 21 13.90 -57.15 -26.13
C ALA A 21 13.53 -56.69 -27.56
N ALA A 22 13.46 -55.37 -27.82
CA ALA A 22 13.84 -54.78 -29.12
C ALA A 22 14.04 -53.24 -29.02
N LEU A 23 15.28 -52.81 -29.31
CA LEU A 23 15.73 -51.56 -29.94
C LEU A 23 14.97 -50.25 -29.66
N GLY A 24 15.53 -49.43 -28.77
CA GLY A 24 15.19 -48.02 -28.62
C GLY A 24 16.00 -47.13 -29.57
N ALA A 25 15.29 -46.44 -30.48
CA ALA A 25 15.80 -45.24 -31.14
C ALA A 25 15.59 -44.04 -30.20
N MET A 26 16.66 -43.58 -29.54
CA MET A 26 16.64 -42.32 -28.80
C MET A 26 16.84 -41.14 -29.75
N LEU A 27 15.73 -40.46 -30.07
CA LEU A 27 15.75 -39.09 -30.56
C LEU A 27 16.32 -38.19 -29.46
N VAL A 28 17.56 -37.71 -29.66
CA VAL A 28 18.12 -36.61 -28.88
C VAL A 28 17.38 -35.34 -29.30
N LEU A 29 16.28 -35.04 -28.63
CA LEU A 29 15.74 -33.69 -28.57
C LEU A 29 16.74 -32.88 -27.72
N GLY A 30 17.73 -32.31 -28.40
CA GLY A 30 18.56 -31.25 -27.87
C GLY A 30 17.66 -30.08 -27.53
N GLY A 31 17.22 -30.02 -26.27
CA GLY A 31 16.59 -28.84 -25.73
C GLY A 31 17.58 -27.69 -25.86
N CYS A 32 17.29 -26.74 -26.73
CA CYS A 32 17.79 -25.38 -26.58
C CYS A 32 17.24 -24.86 -25.25
N ALA A 33 17.91 -25.22 -24.15
CA ALA A 33 17.89 -24.40 -22.97
C ALA A 33 18.48 -23.06 -23.42
N SER A 34 17.60 -22.11 -23.71
CA SER A 34 17.95 -20.71 -23.74
C SER A 34 18.60 -20.42 -22.39
N ILE A 35 19.93 -20.45 -22.35
CA ILE A 35 20.69 -19.82 -21.29
C ILE A 35 20.30 -18.34 -21.39
N VAL A 36 19.32 -17.92 -20.59
CA VAL A 36 18.98 -16.50 -20.47
C VAL A 36 20.22 -15.81 -19.94
N PRO A 37 20.91 -14.96 -20.71
CA PRO A 37 22.12 -14.30 -20.24
C PRO A 37 21.70 -13.24 -19.22
N GLY A 38 22.09 -13.45 -17.96
CA GLY A 38 21.91 -12.49 -16.87
C GLY A 38 20.48 -12.42 -16.34
N GLY A 39 20.21 -13.11 -15.23
CA GLY A 39 18.97 -12.91 -14.48
C GLY A 39 18.76 -11.43 -14.17
N ASP A 40 17.50 -10.99 -14.13
CA ASP A 40 17.13 -9.60 -13.83
C ASP A 40 17.95 -9.08 -12.65
N ARG A 41 18.69 -7.97 -12.84
CA ARG A 41 19.61 -7.40 -11.85
C ARG A 41 18.98 -6.29 -11.02
N ARG A 42 17.70 -5.96 -11.24
CA ARG A 42 17.00 -4.92 -10.48
C ARG A 42 16.94 -5.29 -8.99
N PRO A 43 17.40 -4.42 -8.08
CA PRO A 43 17.48 -4.73 -6.65
C PRO A 43 16.09 -4.89 -6.02
N PRO A 44 15.98 -5.49 -4.83
CA PRO A 44 14.77 -5.40 -4.02
C PRO A 44 14.47 -3.93 -3.64
N ILE A 45 13.20 -3.54 -3.68
CA ILE A 45 12.68 -2.27 -3.18
C ILE A 45 11.94 -2.53 -1.87
N VAL A 46 12.26 -1.73 -0.84
CA VAL A 46 11.51 -1.67 0.40
C VAL A 46 10.75 -0.34 0.46
N PHE A 47 9.43 -0.42 0.49
CA PHE A 47 8.50 0.70 0.61
C PHE A 47 8.13 0.93 2.08
N VAL A 48 8.23 2.19 2.53
CA VAL A 48 8.16 2.61 3.93
C VAL A 48 7.07 3.67 4.08
N HIS A 49 5.95 3.34 4.75
CA HIS A 49 4.79 4.22 4.88
C HIS A 49 4.99 5.37 5.89
N GLY A 50 4.07 6.33 5.87
CA GLY A 50 4.07 7.51 6.72
C GLY A 50 3.48 7.31 8.12
N ASN A 51 3.35 8.41 8.85
CA ASN A 51 2.82 8.43 10.22
C ASN A 51 1.35 7.99 10.25
N GLY A 52 1.03 6.96 11.01
CA GLY A 52 -0.34 6.44 11.15
C GLY A 52 -0.86 5.63 9.96
N ASP A 53 -0.13 5.53 8.86
CA ASP A 53 -0.47 4.69 7.71
C ASP A 53 -0.01 3.23 7.94
N ASP A 54 -0.24 2.40 6.92
CA ASP A 54 0.23 1.02 6.82
C ASP A 54 0.70 0.72 5.39
N ALA A 55 1.18 -0.50 5.12
CA ALA A 55 1.76 -0.85 3.83
C ALA A 55 0.77 -0.79 2.65
N ALA A 56 -0.55 -0.80 2.90
CA ALA A 56 -1.56 -0.79 1.84
C ALA A 56 -1.46 0.46 0.95
N VAL A 57 -0.99 1.59 1.47
CA VAL A 57 -0.83 2.83 0.70
C VAL A 57 0.08 2.65 -0.53
N TRP A 58 1.01 1.68 -0.50
CA TRP A 58 1.92 1.39 -1.61
C TRP A 58 1.36 0.48 -2.70
N MET A 59 0.16 -0.09 -2.52
CA MET A 59 -0.40 -1.11 -3.42
C MET A 59 -0.41 -0.68 -4.89
N THR A 60 -0.91 0.51 -5.21
CA THR A 60 -0.99 0.97 -6.60
C THR A 60 0.38 1.33 -7.17
N THR A 61 1.31 1.83 -6.35
CA THR A 61 2.71 2.04 -6.76
C THR A 61 3.38 0.71 -7.11
N ILE A 62 3.23 -0.32 -6.27
CA ILE A 62 3.75 -1.67 -6.53
C ILE A 62 3.18 -2.23 -7.83
N TRP A 63 1.87 -2.12 -8.03
CA TRP A 63 1.24 -2.54 -9.28
C TRP A 63 1.79 -1.81 -10.52
N ARG A 64 2.14 -0.52 -10.41
CA ARG A 64 2.80 0.22 -11.50
C ARG A 64 4.22 -0.30 -11.77
N PHE A 65 4.99 -0.63 -10.73
CA PHE A 65 6.30 -1.27 -10.87
C PHE A 65 6.20 -2.64 -11.57
N GLU A 66 5.26 -3.48 -11.13
CA GLU A 66 5.00 -4.79 -11.74
C GLU A 66 4.54 -4.65 -13.20
N SER A 67 3.69 -3.66 -13.50
CA SER A 67 3.19 -3.39 -14.86
C SER A 67 4.28 -2.95 -15.83
N ASN A 68 5.43 -2.52 -15.31
CA ASN A 68 6.63 -2.20 -16.08
C ASN A 68 7.72 -3.28 -15.93
N GLY A 69 7.37 -4.42 -15.34
CA GLY A 69 8.19 -5.62 -15.31
C GLY A 69 9.12 -5.75 -14.11
N TRP A 70 9.03 -4.91 -13.07
CA TRP A 70 9.81 -5.15 -11.85
C TRP A 70 9.36 -6.47 -11.19
N PRO A 71 10.26 -7.38 -10.79
CA PRO A 71 9.85 -8.67 -10.23
C PRO A 71 9.05 -8.51 -8.94
N ARG A 72 7.86 -9.14 -8.87
CA ARG A 72 6.98 -9.11 -7.69
C ARG A 72 7.69 -9.55 -6.41
N ASN A 73 8.51 -10.60 -6.49
CA ASN A 73 9.30 -11.12 -5.37
C ASN A 73 10.46 -10.20 -4.95
N ARG A 74 10.53 -8.97 -5.49
CA ARG A 74 11.50 -7.93 -5.14
C ARG A 74 10.84 -6.63 -4.70
N LEU A 75 9.53 -6.61 -4.50
CA LEU A 75 8.76 -5.45 -4.06
C LEU A 75 8.20 -5.75 -2.67
N TYR A 76 8.77 -5.10 -1.66
CA TYR A 76 8.44 -5.33 -0.25
C TYR A 76 7.87 -4.05 0.35
N ALA A 77 6.68 -4.09 0.93
CA ALA A 77 6.16 -2.97 1.73
C ALA A 77 6.08 -3.43 3.19
N ILE A 78 6.58 -2.61 4.11
CA ILE A 78 6.66 -2.97 5.54
C ILE A 78 5.55 -2.30 6.33
N ASP A 79 5.05 -2.98 7.37
CA ASP A 79 4.10 -2.44 8.33
C ASP A 79 4.82 -2.14 9.65
N PHE A 80 5.00 -0.87 10.01
CA PHE A 80 5.49 -0.54 11.33
C PHE A 80 4.43 -0.85 12.39
N PRO A 81 4.72 -1.67 13.42
CA PRO A 81 3.71 -2.08 14.41
C PRO A 81 2.99 -0.91 15.09
N TYR A 82 3.73 0.17 15.38
CA TYR A 82 3.23 1.39 16.00
C TYR A 82 3.53 2.58 15.08
N PRO A 83 2.66 2.87 14.10
CA PRO A 83 2.97 3.79 13.02
C PRO A 83 2.95 5.26 13.43
N LEU A 84 2.32 5.60 14.56
CA LEU A 84 2.23 6.95 15.09
C LEU A 84 3.49 7.32 15.89
N ALA A 85 3.98 8.55 15.68
CA ALA A 85 5.07 9.13 16.44
C ALA A 85 4.64 9.51 17.86
N ARG A 86 5.63 9.57 18.75
CA ARG A 86 5.47 10.15 20.09
C ARG A 86 5.35 11.68 19.98
N ASP A 87 4.64 12.30 20.92
CA ASP A 87 4.56 13.76 21.01
C ASP A 87 5.92 14.37 21.38
N ASP A 88 6.69 13.65 22.20
CA ASP A 88 8.10 13.90 22.53
C ASP A 88 8.86 12.58 22.30
N ASP A 89 9.80 12.57 21.37
CA ASP A 89 10.50 11.37 20.91
C ASP A 89 11.22 10.63 22.04
N THR A 90 11.67 11.40 23.05
CA THR A 90 12.43 10.90 24.20
C THR A 90 11.55 10.30 25.30
N LYS A 91 10.24 10.55 25.28
CA LYS A 91 9.31 10.12 26.32
C LYS A 91 8.46 8.94 25.85
N PRO A 92 8.47 7.80 26.54
CA PRO A 92 7.59 6.68 26.20
C PRO A 92 6.13 7.11 26.12
N GLN A 93 5.44 6.69 25.06
CA GLN A 93 4.01 6.94 24.87
C GLN A 93 3.36 5.64 24.36
N PRO A 94 2.37 5.07 25.07
CA PRO A 94 1.70 3.84 24.65
C PRO A 94 1.10 3.93 23.23
N GLY A 95 1.24 2.85 22.46
CA GLY A 95 0.72 2.77 21.09
C GLY A 95 1.52 3.55 20.04
N ARG A 96 2.64 4.21 20.43
CA ARG A 96 3.46 5.06 19.57
C ARG A 96 4.94 4.68 19.63
N SER A 97 5.67 5.00 18.57
CA SER A 97 7.09 4.68 18.40
C SER A 97 7.96 5.93 18.35
N SER A 98 9.19 5.85 18.87
CA SER A 98 10.21 6.85 18.58
C SER A 98 10.81 6.69 17.18
N ALA A 99 11.57 7.69 16.75
CA ALA A 99 12.40 7.64 15.55
C ALA A 99 13.42 6.49 15.58
N ASP A 100 13.92 6.14 16.76
CA ASP A 100 14.87 5.06 17.01
C ASP A 100 14.20 3.67 16.95
N ASP A 101 12.97 3.53 17.47
CA ASP A 101 12.17 2.30 17.30
C ASP A 101 11.90 2.02 15.81
N GLN A 102 11.51 3.04 15.05
CA GLN A 102 11.29 2.98 13.61
C GLN A 102 12.55 2.59 12.85
N MET A 103 13.69 3.20 13.19
CA MET A 103 14.99 2.88 12.59
C MET A 103 15.41 1.42 12.84
N ARG A 104 15.26 0.93 14.07
CA ARG A 104 15.57 -0.48 14.41
C ARG A 104 14.71 -1.44 13.62
N TYR A 105 13.40 -1.17 13.56
CA TYR A 105 12.48 -2.02 12.82
C TYR A 105 12.83 -2.05 11.33
N LEU A 106 13.08 -0.89 10.71
CA LEU A 106 13.50 -0.82 9.32
C LEU A 106 14.81 -1.59 9.08
N SER A 107 15.80 -1.44 9.96
CA SER A 107 17.07 -2.17 9.88
C SER A 107 16.86 -3.69 9.82
N GLN A 108 16.00 -4.23 10.70
CA GLN A 108 15.65 -5.65 10.71
C GLN A 108 14.93 -6.09 9.42
N GLN A 109 14.02 -5.27 8.90
CA GLN A 109 13.33 -5.59 7.64
C GLN A 109 14.30 -5.56 6.44
N VAL A 110 15.24 -4.63 6.41
CA VAL A 110 16.27 -4.60 5.35
C VAL A 110 17.14 -5.84 5.41
N ASP A 111 17.58 -6.26 6.60
CA ASP A 111 18.40 -7.47 6.76
C ASP A 111 17.66 -8.73 6.35
N ARG A 112 16.37 -8.82 6.68
CA ARG A 112 15.48 -9.88 6.21
C ARG A 112 15.38 -9.89 4.68
N VAL A 113 15.13 -8.75 4.05
CA VAL A 113 15.00 -8.64 2.59
C VAL A 113 16.31 -9.02 1.88
N LEU A 114 17.46 -8.58 2.41
CA LEU A 114 18.76 -8.96 1.85
C LEU A 114 19.01 -10.47 1.97
N ALA A 115 18.67 -11.07 3.11
CA ALA A 115 18.79 -12.51 3.32
C ALA A 115 17.86 -13.33 2.39
N GLU A 116 16.60 -12.91 2.25
CA GLU A 116 15.61 -13.59 1.39
C GLU A 116 15.92 -13.44 -0.10
N SER A 117 16.40 -12.27 -0.53
CA SER A 117 16.63 -11.97 -1.95
C SER A 117 18.03 -12.35 -2.45
N GLY A 118 19.00 -12.52 -1.55
CA GLY A 118 20.40 -12.74 -1.89
C GLY A 118 21.15 -11.51 -2.44
N PHE A 119 20.52 -10.33 -2.44
CA PHE A 119 21.16 -9.08 -2.85
C PHE A 119 22.00 -8.51 -1.70
N SER A 120 23.04 -7.73 -2.03
CA SER A 120 23.85 -7.03 -1.02
C SER A 120 23.33 -5.62 -0.68
N ARG A 121 22.42 -5.08 -1.52
CA ARG A 121 21.82 -3.77 -1.31
C ARG A 121 20.35 -3.73 -1.74
N VAL A 122 19.57 -2.92 -1.03
CA VAL A 122 18.18 -2.60 -1.37
C VAL A 122 18.04 -1.19 -1.96
N VAL A 123 16.86 -0.89 -2.48
CA VAL A 123 16.35 0.48 -2.68
C VAL A 123 15.36 0.76 -1.55
N LEU A 124 15.40 1.97 -0.98
CA LEU A 124 14.43 2.42 0.01
C LEU A 124 13.56 3.55 -0.57
N ILE A 125 12.25 3.39 -0.50
CA ILE A 125 11.27 4.41 -0.90
C ILE A 125 10.40 4.72 0.30
N GLY A 126 10.49 5.94 0.83
CA GLY A 126 9.73 6.38 2.00
C GLY A 126 8.75 7.48 1.64
N HIS A 127 7.59 7.46 2.29
CA HIS A 127 6.62 8.54 2.25
C HIS A 127 6.51 9.20 3.63
N SER A 128 6.41 10.54 3.67
CA SER A 128 6.19 11.29 4.91
C SER A 128 7.20 10.88 6.00
N ARG A 129 6.74 10.56 7.21
CA ARG A 129 7.53 10.03 8.34
C ARG A 129 8.40 8.82 7.99
N GLY A 130 8.00 7.98 7.04
CA GLY A 130 8.81 6.84 6.59
C GLY A 130 10.19 7.25 6.07
N GLY A 131 10.31 8.48 5.55
CA GLY A 131 11.60 9.04 5.18
C GLY A 131 12.52 9.33 6.37
N TYR A 132 11.99 9.66 7.55
CA TYR A 132 12.80 9.80 8.77
C TYR A 132 13.41 8.48 9.19
N ALA A 133 12.64 7.39 9.14
CA ALA A 133 13.15 6.04 9.42
C ALA A 133 14.30 5.68 8.47
N ILE A 134 14.16 5.99 7.18
CA ILE A 134 15.20 5.74 6.17
C ILE A 134 16.45 6.58 6.43
N ARG A 135 16.30 7.90 6.65
CA ARG A 135 17.44 8.80 6.91
C ARG A 135 18.18 8.38 8.18
N ASN A 136 17.45 8.10 9.26
CA ASN A 136 18.02 7.64 10.51
C ASN A 136 18.72 6.28 10.36
N TYR A 137 18.13 5.34 9.61
CA TYR A 137 18.76 4.05 9.34
C TYR A 137 20.07 4.17 8.58
N ILE A 138 20.13 5.06 7.58
CA ILE A 138 21.34 5.24 6.79
C ILE A 138 22.44 5.90 7.60
N GLU A 139 22.10 6.95 8.36
CA GLU A 139 23.05 7.71 9.18
C GLU A 139 23.53 6.92 10.41
N ASN A 140 22.59 6.40 11.20
CA ASN A 140 22.86 5.86 12.54
C ASN A 140 22.69 4.33 12.60
N GLY A 141 21.82 3.77 11.76
CA GLY A 141 21.50 2.33 11.75
C GLY A 141 22.42 1.46 10.88
N GLY A 142 23.48 2.04 10.30
CA GLY A 142 24.44 1.32 9.45
C GLY A 142 23.95 1.02 8.03
N GLY A 143 22.87 1.67 7.58
CA GLY A 143 22.24 1.46 6.28
C GLY A 143 23.06 1.92 5.08
N ALA A 144 24.02 2.83 5.25
CA ALA A 144 24.81 3.41 4.13
C ALA A 144 25.50 2.37 3.23
N LYS A 145 25.88 1.22 3.78
CA LYS A 145 26.51 0.10 3.05
C LYS A 145 25.51 -0.87 2.40
N LYS A 146 24.28 -0.90 2.91
CA LYS A 146 23.18 -1.82 2.55
C LYS A 146 22.13 -1.20 1.60
N VAL A 147 22.27 0.08 1.26
CA VAL A 147 21.29 0.81 0.43
C VAL A 147 21.97 1.38 -0.81
N SER A 148 21.35 1.19 -1.97
CA SER A 148 21.85 1.69 -3.26
C SER A 148 21.21 3.03 -3.65
N HIS A 149 19.91 3.16 -3.43
CA HIS A 149 19.11 4.33 -3.78
C HIS A 149 18.10 4.62 -2.68
N VAL A 150 17.84 5.91 -2.47
CA VAL A 150 16.84 6.43 -1.55
C VAL A 150 15.93 7.38 -2.31
N ILE A 151 14.63 7.18 -2.14
CA ILE A 151 13.61 8.10 -2.63
C ILE A 151 12.75 8.52 -1.44
N LEU A 152 12.71 9.82 -1.16
CA LEU A 152 11.90 10.41 -0.10
C LEU A 152 10.76 11.21 -0.73
N ALA A 153 9.53 10.75 -0.56
CA ALA A 153 8.34 11.38 -1.11
C ALA A 153 7.57 12.13 -0.02
N ALA A 154 7.46 13.45 -0.17
CA ALA A 154 6.80 14.34 0.78
C ALA A 154 7.28 14.14 2.24
N THR A 155 8.53 13.71 2.42
CA THR A 155 9.14 13.64 3.74
C THR A 155 9.38 15.06 4.22
N PRO A 156 8.90 15.47 5.40
CA PRO A 156 9.14 16.80 5.95
C PRO A 156 10.60 16.92 6.42
N ASN A 157 11.56 16.91 5.50
CA ASN A 157 12.99 16.78 5.80
C ASN A 157 13.54 17.91 6.69
N HIS A 158 12.91 19.07 6.65
CA HIS A 158 13.17 20.23 7.50
C HIS A 158 12.08 20.47 8.56
N GLY A 159 11.29 19.46 8.87
CA GLY A 159 10.16 19.51 9.81
C GLY A 159 8.84 19.86 9.13
N ALA A 160 7.75 19.61 9.85
CA ALA A 160 6.43 20.16 9.51
C ALA A 160 6.21 21.55 10.16
N TRP A 161 7.08 21.89 11.12
CA TRP A 161 7.24 23.23 11.69
C TRP A 161 8.65 23.35 12.31
N THR A 162 9.00 24.55 12.77
CA THR A 162 10.23 24.89 13.49
C THR A 162 9.92 25.75 14.73
N GLY A 163 10.88 25.92 15.64
CA GLY A 163 10.75 26.75 16.85
C GLY A 163 10.35 25.99 18.14
N ASP A 164 9.83 26.70 19.13
CA ASP A 164 9.64 26.19 20.51
C ASP A 164 8.37 25.34 20.71
N PHE A 165 7.53 25.19 19.68
CA PHE A 165 6.33 24.36 19.76
C PHE A 165 6.72 22.87 19.71
N LEU A 166 6.37 22.10 20.76
CA LEU A 166 6.71 20.67 20.88
C LEU A 166 8.19 20.39 20.54
N PRO A 167 9.14 20.91 21.33
CA PRO A 167 10.57 20.88 20.98
C PRO A 167 11.16 19.47 20.96
N GLY A 168 10.51 18.50 21.62
CA GLY A 168 10.89 17.09 21.60
C GLY A 168 10.29 16.28 20.44
N SER A 169 9.43 16.86 19.60
CA SER A 169 8.82 16.14 18.50
C SER A 169 9.83 15.87 17.38
N GLU A 170 9.84 14.66 16.82
CA GLU A 170 10.62 14.33 15.62
C GLU A 170 10.17 15.09 14.35
N PHE A 171 9.00 15.75 14.37
CA PHE A 171 8.52 16.60 13.28
C PHE A 171 8.94 18.07 13.41
N ASN A 172 9.53 18.47 14.52
CA ASN A 172 10.04 19.82 14.70
C ASN A 172 11.43 19.93 14.07
N GLY A 173 11.56 20.76 13.03
CA GLY A 173 12.80 20.98 12.29
C GLY A 173 13.93 21.61 13.12
N SER A 174 13.58 22.32 14.20
CA SER A 174 14.54 22.84 15.19
C SER A 174 14.82 21.83 16.32
N GLY A 175 14.10 20.70 16.34
CA GLY A 175 14.27 19.65 17.33
C GLY A 175 15.59 18.90 17.17
N PRO A 176 16.05 18.19 18.22
CA PRO A 176 17.35 17.52 18.23
C PRO A 176 17.47 16.44 17.13
N PHE A 177 16.39 15.73 16.83
CA PHE A 177 16.37 14.67 15.83
C PHE A 177 16.66 15.19 14.41
N LEU A 178 15.88 16.16 13.92
CA LEU A 178 16.05 16.70 12.57
C LEU A 178 17.29 17.59 12.46
N SER A 179 17.64 18.35 13.50
CA SER A 179 18.89 19.13 13.51
C SER A 179 20.13 18.22 13.34
N SER A 180 20.13 17.05 13.98
CA SER A 180 21.19 16.05 13.80
C SER A 180 21.22 15.47 12.38
N LEU A 181 20.06 15.09 11.82
CA LEU A 181 19.99 14.56 10.47
C LEU A 181 20.35 15.60 9.38
N ASN A 182 20.04 16.88 9.60
CA ASN A 182 20.32 17.99 8.68
C ASN A 182 21.70 18.63 8.89
N ALA A 183 22.48 18.18 9.88
CA ALA A 183 23.82 18.72 10.12
C ALA A 183 24.69 18.63 8.84
N PRO A 184 25.37 19.72 8.44
CA PRO A 184 26.10 19.76 7.17
C PRO A 184 27.28 18.79 7.17
N ARG A 185 27.41 18.00 6.10
CA ARG A 185 28.46 16.98 5.97
C ARG A 185 29.49 17.34 4.91
N GLY A 186 30.75 17.34 5.34
CA GLY A 186 31.92 17.55 4.49
C GLY A 186 31.98 18.95 3.85
N PRO A 187 32.96 19.19 2.97
CA PRO A 187 33.21 20.53 2.40
C PRO A 187 32.07 21.08 1.53
N ARG A 188 31.17 20.20 1.07
CA ARG A 188 29.98 20.58 0.29
C ARG A 188 28.73 20.76 1.15
N GLU A 189 28.85 20.60 2.47
CA GLU A 189 27.76 20.76 3.44
C GLU A 189 26.50 19.98 3.02
N LEU A 190 26.66 18.70 2.69
CA LEU A 190 25.56 17.87 2.24
C LEU A 190 24.67 17.48 3.42
N GLU A 191 23.36 17.38 3.18
CA GLU A 191 22.39 16.88 4.16
C GLU A 191 22.12 15.38 4.02
N VAL A 192 22.55 14.80 2.89
CA VAL A 192 22.43 13.37 2.60
C VAL A 192 23.69 12.63 3.04
N THR A 193 23.52 11.46 3.64
CA THR A 193 24.63 10.57 3.99
C THR A 193 25.28 10.00 2.71
N PRO A 194 26.62 10.02 2.59
CA PRO A 194 27.33 9.44 1.45
C PRO A 194 27.07 7.93 1.27
N GLY A 195 27.18 7.45 0.02
CA GLY A 195 27.03 6.04 -0.34
C GLY A 195 25.83 5.79 -1.26
N PRO A 196 24.59 5.92 -0.77
CA PRO A 196 23.39 5.83 -1.61
C PRO A 196 23.24 7.02 -2.57
N LYS A 197 22.50 6.81 -3.66
CA LYS A 197 21.97 7.92 -4.49
C LYS A 197 20.64 8.39 -3.92
N TRP A 198 20.44 9.71 -3.85
CA TRP A 198 19.27 10.30 -3.21
C TRP A 198 18.37 11.06 -4.19
N MET A 199 17.06 10.87 -4.06
CA MET A 199 16.04 11.70 -4.68
C MET A 199 15.01 12.13 -3.64
N THR A 200 14.52 13.36 -3.75
CA THR A 200 13.31 13.82 -3.06
C THR A 200 12.24 14.15 -4.08
N LEU A 201 11.00 13.82 -3.74
CA LEU A 201 9.80 14.18 -4.47
C LEU A 201 8.96 15.09 -3.58
N ARG A 202 8.59 16.26 -4.08
CA ARG A 202 7.82 17.25 -3.31
C ARG A 202 6.64 17.77 -4.09
N SER A 203 5.59 18.12 -3.37
CA SER A 203 4.51 18.94 -3.90
C SER A 203 5.01 20.36 -4.19
N ASP A 204 4.36 21.02 -5.13
CA ASP A 204 4.48 22.45 -5.36
C ASP A 204 3.27 23.18 -4.79
N GLY A 205 3.21 23.26 -3.46
CA GLY A 205 2.24 24.07 -2.72
C GLY A 205 1.02 23.35 -2.13
N ASN A 206 0.75 22.09 -2.50
CA ASN A 206 -0.43 21.34 -2.05
C ASN A 206 -0.14 20.28 -0.96
N ASP A 207 1.07 20.23 -0.42
CA ASP A 207 1.40 19.38 0.72
C ASP A 207 1.05 20.10 2.02
N LYS A 208 0.07 19.56 2.76
CA LYS A 208 -0.42 20.13 4.02
C LYS A 208 0.61 20.23 5.15
N TYR A 209 1.72 19.48 5.08
CA TYR A 209 2.80 19.49 6.07
C TYR A 209 4.00 20.34 5.63
N ALA A 210 3.91 20.99 4.47
CA ALA A 210 4.92 21.90 3.93
C ALA A 210 4.27 23.26 3.63
N GLN A 211 3.62 23.84 4.65
CA GLN A 211 2.84 25.08 4.57
C GLN A 211 3.39 26.11 5.55
N PRO A 212 3.39 27.41 5.19
CA PRO A 212 3.82 28.49 6.10
C PRO A 212 2.86 28.70 7.27
N ASP A 213 1.60 28.28 7.13
CA ASP A 213 0.56 28.40 8.15
C ASP A 213 0.26 27.06 8.82
N GLY A 214 0.16 27.07 10.16
CA GLY A 214 -0.03 25.92 11.02
C GLY A 214 -1.47 25.38 11.11
N ARG A 215 -2.41 25.80 10.24
CA ARG A 215 -3.79 25.29 10.24
C ARG A 215 -3.87 23.76 10.26
N TRP A 216 -3.02 23.08 9.49
CA TRP A 216 -2.97 21.62 9.43
C TRP A 216 -2.30 20.96 10.64
N LEU A 217 -1.68 21.76 11.52
CA LEU A 217 -1.21 21.38 12.84
C LEU A 217 -2.25 21.66 13.93
N GLY A 218 -3.48 22.05 13.56
CA GLY A 218 -4.51 22.50 14.50
C GLY A 218 -4.23 23.88 15.11
N ARG A 219 -3.34 24.67 14.48
CA ARG A 219 -2.94 26.00 14.94
C ARG A 219 -2.98 27.04 13.81
N PRO A 220 -4.17 27.43 13.32
CA PRO A 220 -4.28 28.49 12.31
C PRO A 220 -3.60 29.78 12.77
N GLY A 221 -2.87 30.46 11.88
CA GLY A 221 -2.10 31.67 12.17
C GLY A 221 -0.72 31.42 12.78
N PHE A 222 -0.39 30.18 13.16
CA PHE A 222 0.96 29.83 13.61
C PHE A 222 1.90 29.76 12.41
N ALA A 223 2.93 30.61 12.38
CA ALA A 223 3.99 30.54 11.38
C ALA A 223 4.83 29.28 11.63
N THR A 224 4.76 28.32 10.71
CA THR A 224 5.47 27.04 10.85
C THR A 224 6.99 27.18 10.61
N GLY A 225 7.40 28.23 9.90
CA GLY A 225 8.79 28.41 9.44
C GLY A 225 9.21 27.42 8.35
N VAL A 226 8.26 26.72 7.71
CA VAL A 226 8.51 25.82 6.58
C VAL A 226 7.69 26.22 5.35
N ASP A 227 8.13 25.82 4.17
CA ASP A 227 7.45 26.06 2.90
C ASP A 227 7.49 24.83 1.98
N SER A 228 7.01 24.97 0.75
CA SER A 228 6.95 23.89 -0.24
C SER A 228 8.31 23.34 -0.67
N SER A 229 9.42 23.99 -0.31
CA SER A 229 10.78 23.51 -0.51
C SER A 229 11.29 22.63 0.64
N GLY A 230 10.64 22.67 1.81
CA GLY A 230 11.06 21.95 3.03
C GLY A 230 11.34 20.44 2.85
N PRO A 231 10.66 19.70 1.95
CA PRO A 231 11.02 18.31 1.65
C PRO A 231 12.32 18.11 0.85
N ALA A 232 12.90 19.14 0.26
CA ALA A 232 14.16 19.02 -0.48
C ALA A 232 15.34 18.75 0.46
N LEU A 233 16.42 18.17 -0.08
CA LEU A 233 17.68 17.94 0.62
C LEU A 233 18.87 18.34 -0.25
N LYS A 234 19.83 19.05 0.32
CA LYS A 234 21.12 19.36 -0.33
C LYS A 234 21.92 18.07 -0.53
N GLY A 235 22.28 17.81 -1.78
CA GLY A 235 22.95 16.59 -2.22
C GLY A 235 22.01 15.51 -2.77
N ALA A 236 20.68 15.70 -2.71
CA ALA A 236 19.72 14.87 -3.41
C ALA A 236 19.34 15.47 -4.78
N ARG A 237 18.80 14.63 -5.67
CA ARG A 237 18.02 15.09 -6.83
C ARG A 237 16.64 15.52 -6.32
N ASN A 238 16.36 16.81 -6.29
CA ASN A 238 15.08 17.34 -5.80
C ASN A 238 14.11 17.58 -6.97
N ILE A 239 12.93 16.95 -6.93
CA ILE A 239 11.91 17.06 -7.99
C ILE A 239 10.62 17.65 -7.42
N ALA A 240 10.16 18.77 -7.98
CA ALA A 240 8.83 19.30 -7.76
C ALA A 240 7.83 18.64 -8.71
N LEU A 241 6.79 18.03 -8.16
CA LEU A 241 5.76 17.30 -8.90
C LEU A 241 4.55 18.17 -9.24
N GLY A 242 4.65 19.50 -9.22
CA GLY A 242 3.50 20.39 -9.42
C GLY A 242 2.44 20.25 -8.30
N PRO A 243 1.15 20.54 -8.58
CA PRO A 243 0.10 20.66 -7.55
C PRO A 243 -0.48 19.30 -7.11
N VAL A 244 0.39 18.35 -6.79
CA VAL A 244 0.01 17.08 -6.14
C VAL A 244 -0.15 17.28 -4.65
N ASP A 245 -1.05 16.55 -4.01
CA ASP A 245 -1.16 16.59 -2.54
C ASP A 245 -0.03 15.80 -1.85
N HIS A 246 0.04 15.88 -0.51
CA HIS A 246 1.05 15.19 0.30
C HIS A 246 1.15 13.68 0.01
N ARG A 247 0.01 13.01 -0.19
CA ARG A 247 -0.03 11.56 -0.43
C ARG A 247 0.25 11.23 -1.89
N GLU A 248 -0.27 12.02 -2.82
CA GLU A 248 0.01 11.86 -4.26
C GLU A 248 1.48 12.07 -4.62
N ALA A 249 2.21 12.89 -3.86
CA ALA A 249 3.66 13.04 -4.00
C ALA A 249 4.43 11.72 -3.77
N GLY A 250 3.82 10.72 -3.10
CA GLY A 250 4.35 9.36 -2.95
C GLY A 250 3.63 8.28 -3.75
N PHE A 251 2.30 8.39 -3.90
CA PHE A 251 1.47 7.28 -4.42
C PHE A 251 0.86 7.55 -5.81
N GLY A 252 1.00 8.79 -6.30
CA GLY A 252 0.45 9.21 -7.59
C GLY A 252 1.25 8.70 -8.79
N PRO A 253 0.63 8.66 -10.00
CA PRO A 253 1.32 8.27 -11.24
C PRO A 253 2.59 9.09 -11.51
N ARG A 254 2.55 10.41 -11.30
CA ARG A 254 3.69 11.31 -11.51
C ARG A 254 4.86 10.98 -10.59
N ALA A 255 4.58 10.65 -9.33
CA ALA A 255 5.60 10.21 -8.38
C ALA A 255 6.26 8.92 -8.88
N PHE A 256 5.45 7.93 -9.29
CA PHE A 256 5.94 6.66 -9.84
C PHE A 256 6.85 6.86 -11.07
N GLU A 257 6.49 7.72 -12.03
CA GLU A 257 7.30 7.97 -13.23
C GLU A 257 8.71 8.47 -12.89
N HIS A 258 8.81 9.38 -11.91
CA HIS A 258 10.10 9.87 -11.43
C HIS A 258 10.87 8.83 -10.62
N MET A 259 10.18 8.03 -9.79
CA MET A 259 10.80 6.89 -9.09
C MET A 259 11.43 5.91 -10.08
N TRP A 260 10.66 5.51 -11.10
CA TRP A 260 11.11 4.60 -12.13
C TRP A 260 12.33 5.15 -12.88
N ARG A 261 12.26 6.41 -13.33
CA ARG A 261 13.36 7.06 -14.05
C ARG A 261 14.61 7.20 -13.22
N PHE A 262 14.47 7.48 -11.92
CA PHE A 262 15.62 7.56 -11.03
C PHE A 262 16.34 6.21 -10.87
N LEU A 263 15.57 5.11 -10.83
CA LEU A 263 16.11 3.77 -10.61
C LEU A 263 16.65 3.11 -11.89
N THR A 264 16.08 3.43 -13.05
CA THR A 264 16.39 2.75 -14.31
C THR A 264 17.15 3.61 -15.32
N GLY A 265 17.05 4.94 -15.22
CA GLY A 265 17.57 5.89 -16.21
C GLY A 265 16.55 6.32 -17.25
N ASP A 266 15.53 5.50 -17.51
CA ASP A 266 14.51 5.68 -18.55
C ASP A 266 13.12 5.96 -17.96
N TRP A 267 12.20 6.50 -18.75
CA TRP A 267 10.81 6.61 -18.33
C TRP A 267 10.11 5.23 -18.33
N PRO A 268 9.08 5.01 -17.48
CA PRO A 268 8.31 3.78 -17.54
C PRO A 268 7.60 3.69 -18.89
N VAL A 269 7.42 2.46 -19.39
CA VAL A 269 6.66 2.21 -20.62
C VAL A 269 5.21 2.66 -20.47
N ARG A 270 4.67 2.62 -19.24
CA ARG A 270 3.30 3.03 -18.92
C ARG A 270 3.15 3.48 -17.46
N ALA A 271 2.31 4.47 -17.23
CA ALA A 271 1.86 4.84 -15.88
C ALA A 271 0.61 4.06 -15.42
N ALA A 272 -0.15 3.52 -16.38
CA ALA A 272 -1.34 2.71 -16.13
C ALA A 272 -0.98 1.33 -15.56
N ILE A 273 -1.87 0.80 -14.72
CA ILE A 273 -1.74 -0.52 -14.13
C ILE A 273 -2.33 -1.54 -15.09
N VAL A 274 -1.52 -2.54 -15.46
CA VAL A 274 -1.91 -3.59 -16.40
C VAL A 274 -2.55 -4.72 -15.63
N PRO A 275 -3.80 -5.11 -15.95
CA PRO A 275 -4.43 -6.25 -15.31
C PRO A 275 -3.67 -7.56 -15.55
N GLU A 276 -3.65 -8.44 -14.55
CA GLU A 276 -3.30 -9.85 -14.72
C GLU A 276 -4.56 -10.70 -14.81
N SER A 277 -4.47 -11.88 -15.40
CA SER A 277 -5.64 -12.71 -15.70
C SER A 277 -6.31 -13.32 -14.46
N SER A 278 -5.56 -13.52 -13.38
CA SER A 278 -6.01 -14.30 -12.22
C SER A 278 -5.41 -13.74 -10.93
N PRO A 279 -5.84 -12.55 -10.50
CA PRO A 279 -5.37 -11.95 -9.27
C PRO A 279 -5.76 -12.77 -8.04
N VAL A 280 -4.85 -12.80 -7.07
CA VAL A 280 -5.08 -13.35 -5.73
C VAL A 280 -4.95 -12.21 -4.73
N LEU A 281 -6.00 -12.01 -3.94
CA LEU A 281 -6.08 -10.97 -2.93
C LEU A 281 -5.82 -11.56 -1.56
N ASP A 282 -5.04 -10.83 -0.79
CA ASP A 282 -4.69 -11.17 0.57
C ASP A 282 -4.31 -9.90 1.35
N GLY A 283 -4.30 -10.01 2.66
CA GLY A 283 -3.98 -8.92 3.54
C GLY A 283 -4.27 -9.27 4.98
N ARG A 284 -4.15 -8.26 5.83
CA ARG A 284 -4.33 -8.40 7.27
C ARG A 284 -5.43 -7.51 7.78
N ILE A 285 -6.09 -7.98 8.83
CA ILE A 285 -6.88 -7.14 9.70
C ILE A 285 -5.99 -6.65 10.82
N PHE A 286 -5.88 -5.33 10.94
CA PHE A 286 -5.17 -4.68 12.02
C PHE A 286 -6.13 -4.14 13.07
N ARG A 287 -5.60 -3.98 14.28
CA ARG A 287 -6.27 -3.21 15.33
C ARG A 287 -6.50 -1.77 14.84
N PRO A 288 -7.58 -1.08 15.23
CA PRO A 288 -7.89 0.24 14.70
C PRO A 288 -6.75 1.26 14.83
N GLU A 289 -6.07 1.28 15.97
CA GLU A 289 -5.11 2.35 16.31
C GLU A 289 -3.65 2.07 15.91
N ILE A 290 -3.31 0.81 15.60
CA ILE A 290 -1.92 0.34 15.43
C ILE A 290 -1.85 -0.80 14.42
N ASN A 291 -0.68 -1.09 13.83
CA ASN A 291 -0.53 -2.12 12.79
C ASN A 291 -0.25 -3.51 13.38
N LEU A 292 -0.82 -3.80 14.55
CA LEU A 292 -0.78 -5.14 15.12
C LEU A 292 -1.94 -5.98 14.58
N PRO A 293 -1.69 -7.26 14.23
CA PRO A 293 -2.74 -8.14 13.74
C PRO A 293 -3.84 -8.34 14.77
N MET A 294 -5.05 -8.58 14.25
CA MET A 294 -6.24 -8.83 15.05
C MET A 294 -6.86 -10.18 14.68
N ALA A 295 -6.89 -11.11 15.64
CA ALA A 295 -7.54 -12.40 15.54
C ALA A 295 -9.04 -12.31 15.80
N GLY A 296 -9.79 -13.34 15.38
CA GLY A 296 -11.22 -13.44 15.65
C GLY A 296 -12.08 -12.48 14.83
N VAL A 297 -11.53 -11.86 13.79
CA VAL A 297 -12.28 -10.98 12.88
C VAL A 297 -12.83 -11.81 11.74
N ARG A 298 -14.15 -11.76 11.55
CA ARG A 298 -14.82 -12.40 10.43
C ARG A 298 -14.75 -11.49 9.21
N VAL A 299 -14.24 -12.03 8.12
CA VAL A 299 -14.15 -11.39 6.81
C VAL A 299 -14.94 -12.22 5.80
N GLU A 300 -15.93 -11.61 5.16
CA GLU A 300 -16.56 -12.16 3.97
C GLU A 300 -16.34 -11.25 2.78
N VAL A 301 -16.24 -11.84 1.59
CA VAL A 301 -16.06 -11.08 0.36
C VAL A 301 -17.12 -11.49 -0.65
N TYR A 302 -17.80 -10.51 -1.22
CA TYR A 302 -18.85 -10.68 -2.23
C TYR A 302 -18.47 -9.92 -3.49
N GLU A 303 -18.68 -10.53 -4.66
CA GLU A 303 -18.71 -9.78 -5.91
C GLU A 303 -20.01 -8.97 -5.97
N VAL A 304 -19.91 -7.72 -6.40
CA VAL A 304 -21.06 -6.82 -6.47
C VAL A 304 -21.27 -6.25 -7.87
N ALA A 305 -22.52 -5.93 -8.19
CA ALA A 305 -22.88 -5.27 -9.42
C ALA A 305 -22.23 -3.87 -9.49
N PRO A 306 -21.44 -3.54 -10.53
CA PRO A 306 -20.70 -2.26 -10.58
C PRO A 306 -21.58 -1.00 -10.53
N ILE A 307 -22.84 -1.11 -10.96
CA ILE A 307 -23.76 0.03 -11.04
C ILE A 307 -24.58 0.21 -9.77
N THR A 308 -24.97 -0.88 -9.11
CA THR A 308 -25.90 -0.86 -7.98
C THR A 308 -25.24 -1.17 -6.62
N GLY A 309 -24.09 -1.84 -6.62
CA GLY A 309 -23.45 -2.35 -5.40
C GLY A 309 -24.14 -3.59 -4.82
N GLU A 310 -25.16 -4.14 -5.48
CA GLU A 310 -25.84 -5.35 -5.00
C GLU A 310 -24.96 -6.58 -5.17
N ARG A 311 -24.98 -7.49 -4.19
CA ARG A 311 -24.26 -8.77 -4.26
C ARG A 311 -24.78 -9.59 -5.44
N LEU A 312 -23.86 -10.13 -6.25
CA LEU A 312 -24.21 -10.98 -7.39
C LEU A 312 -24.46 -12.45 -7.00
N GLY A 313 -24.20 -12.82 -5.75
CA GLY A 313 -24.37 -14.17 -5.24
C GLY A 313 -23.98 -14.29 -3.76
N GLY A 314 -23.75 -15.53 -3.33
CA GLY A 314 -23.18 -15.82 -2.01
C GLY A 314 -21.73 -15.33 -1.86
N PRO A 315 -21.15 -15.43 -0.65
CA PRO A 315 -19.77 -15.01 -0.42
C PRO A 315 -18.82 -15.85 -1.27
N LEU A 316 -17.93 -15.19 -2.02
CA LEU A 316 -16.82 -15.85 -2.72
C LEU A 316 -15.74 -16.32 -1.76
N HIS A 317 -15.66 -15.68 -0.60
CA HIS A 317 -14.70 -15.99 0.46
C HIS A 317 -15.30 -15.69 1.82
N ALA A 318 -15.00 -16.54 2.79
CA ALA A 318 -15.33 -16.34 4.19
C ALA A 318 -14.20 -16.88 5.05
N ARG A 319 -13.65 -16.06 5.95
CA ARG A 319 -12.59 -16.47 6.88
C ARG A 319 -12.72 -15.72 8.20
N THR A 320 -12.41 -16.40 9.30
CA THR A 320 -12.09 -15.75 10.59
C THR A 320 -10.58 -15.69 10.75
N THR A 321 -10.03 -14.52 11.07
CA THR A 321 -8.59 -14.32 11.19
C THR A 321 -8.00 -15.06 12.39
N GLY A 322 -6.79 -15.62 12.20
CA GLY A 322 -5.95 -16.11 13.29
C GLY A 322 -5.08 -15.01 13.91
N GLU A 323 -4.09 -15.39 14.72
CA GLU A 323 -3.18 -14.45 15.39
C GLU A 323 -2.36 -13.57 14.43
N ASP A 324 -2.14 -14.03 13.20
CA ASP A 324 -1.45 -13.27 12.16
C ASP A 324 -2.34 -12.22 11.47
N GLY A 325 -3.63 -12.18 11.81
CA GLY A 325 -4.62 -11.27 11.27
C GLY A 325 -4.96 -11.53 9.79
N ARG A 326 -4.47 -12.61 9.18
CA ARG A 326 -4.53 -12.78 7.73
C ARG A 326 -5.90 -13.27 7.26
N TRP A 327 -6.50 -12.58 6.32
CA TRP A 327 -7.85 -12.90 5.84
C TRP A 327 -7.87 -13.66 4.51
N GLY A 328 -6.84 -13.52 3.66
CA GLY A 328 -6.72 -14.23 2.39
C GLY A 328 -5.96 -15.57 2.52
N PRO A 329 -5.54 -16.20 1.41
CA PRO A 329 -5.69 -15.75 0.02
C PRO A 329 -7.10 -16.00 -0.54
N MET A 330 -7.51 -15.16 -1.49
CA MET A 330 -8.76 -15.29 -2.24
C MET A 330 -8.50 -15.05 -3.74
N PRO A 331 -8.84 -15.99 -4.65
CA PRO A 331 -8.88 -15.72 -6.09
C PRO A 331 -9.90 -14.63 -6.42
N ALA A 332 -9.54 -13.70 -7.30
CA ALA A 332 -10.37 -12.58 -7.72
C ALA A 332 -10.40 -12.45 -9.24
N ARG A 333 -11.36 -11.68 -9.73
CA ARG A 333 -11.42 -11.17 -11.10
C ARG A 333 -10.78 -9.78 -11.15
N PRO A 334 -10.02 -9.47 -12.21
CA PRO A 334 -9.31 -8.21 -12.30
C PRO A 334 -10.21 -7.00 -12.60
N ASP A 335 -11.45 -7.24 -13.02
CA ASP A 335 -12.40 -6.25 -13.52
C ASP A 335 -13.67 -6.13 -12.64
N ALA A 336 -13.76 -6.92 -11.57
CA ALA A 336 -14.94 -6.96 -10.71
C ALA A 336 -14.74 -6.12 -9.43
N PRO A 337 -15.71 -5.29 -9.03
CA PRO A 337 -15.74 -4.66 -7.71
C PRO A 337 -16.19 -5.66 -6.64
N TYR A 338 -15.74 -5.42 -5.41
CA TYR A 338 -16.00 -6.30 -4.27
C TYR A 338 -16.52 -5.53 -3.05
N GLU A 339 -17.42 -6.17 -2.32
CA GLU A 339 -17.77 -5.81 -0.94
C GLU A 339 -17.02 -6.73 0.02
N PHE A 340 -16.24 -6.14 0.93
CA PHE A 340 -15.62 -6.81 2.06
C PHE A 340 -16.44 -6.52 3.31
N VAL A 341 -17.02 -7.55 3.92
CA VAL A 341 -17.72 -7.44 5.20
C VAL A 341 -16.75 -7.79 6.31
N VAL A 342 -16.45 -6.84 7.19
CA VAL A 342 -15.52 -6.99 8.32
C VAL A 342 -16.31 -6.85 9.62
N ALA A 343 -16.39 -7.93 10.39
CA ALA A 343 -17.11 -7.98 11.66
C ALA A 343 -16.22 -8.51 12.78
N ALA A 344 -16.17 -7.78 13.90
CA ALA A 344 -15.41 -8.15 15.08
C ALA A 344 -16.20 -7.82 16.36
N PRO A 345 -16.09 -8.62 17.43
CA PRO A 345 -16.74 -8.32 18.71
C PRO A 345 -16.39 -6.93 19.22
N GLY A 346 -17.40 -6.15 19.60
CA GLY A 346 -17.24 -4.78 20.10
C GLY A 346 -17.10 -3.70 19.03
N PHE A 347 -17.11 -4.05 17.74
CA PHE A 347 -17.01 -3.14 16.61
C PHE A 347 -18.28 -3.10 15.78
N ALA A 348 -18.40 -2.08 14.92
CA ALA A 348 -19.41 -2.05 13.88
C ALA A 348 -19.08 -3.06 12.77
N THR A 349 -20.11 -3.62 12.13
CA THR A 349 -19.92 -4.37 10.88
C THR A 349 -19.64 -3.37 9.77
N MET A 350 -18.44 -3.46 9.19
CA MET A 350 -18.00 -2.57 8.12
C MET A 350 -18.18 -3.24 6.77
N HIS A 351 -18.87 -2.58 5.85
CA HIS A 351 -19.07 -3.01 4.47
C HIS A 351 -18.20 -2.16 3.55
N LEU A 352 -17.00 -2.63 3.22
CA LEU A 352 -16.04 -1.91 2.39
C LEU A 352 -16.22 -2.30 0.92
N TYR A 353 -16.74 -1.37 0.14
CA TYR A 353 -16.85 -1.47 -1.31
C TYR A 353 -15.59 -0.90 -1.94
N ARG A 354 -14.90 -1.71 -2.72
CA ARG A 354 -13.64 -1.35 -3.37
C ARG A 354 -13.74 -1.56 -4.87
N SER A 355 -13.09 -0.68 -5.61
CA SER A 355 -12.89 -0.82 -7.05
C SER A 355 -12.17 -2.12 -7.38
N ALA A 356 -12.23 -2.51 -8.66
CA ALA A 356 -11.60 -3.74 -9.12
C ALA A 356 -10.09 -3.77 -8.84
N PHE A 357 -9.59 -4.97 -8.56
CA PHE A 357 -8.19 -5.25 -8.28
C PHE A 357 -7.51 -5.85 -9.52
N PRO A 358 -6.89 -5.03 -10.39
CA PRO A 358 -6.34 -5.49 -11.65
C PRO A 358 -5.19 -6.49 -11.46
N ARG A 359 -4.55 -6.51 -10.29
CA ARG A 359 -3.41 -7.37 -9.98
C ARG A 359 -3.52 -7.94 -8.58
N SER A 360 -2.85 -9.07 -8.32
CA SER A 360 -2.74 -9.65 -6.99
C SER A 360 -2.14 -8.64 -6.02
N SER A 361 -2.53 -8.77 -4.76
CA SER A 361 -1.96 -7.97 -3.69
C SER A 361 -2.05 -8.74 -2.39
N SER A 362 -0.96 -8.75 -1.63
CA SER A 362 -0.96 -9.17 -0.22
C SER A 362 -1.11 -7.99 0.74
N LEU A 363 -1.43 -6.81 0.21
CA LEU A 363 -1.50 -5.53 0.93
C LEU A 363 -2.93 -5.00 1.01
N VAL A 364 -3.93 -5.88 0.94
CA VAL A 364 -5.35 -5.52 1.08
C VAL A 364 -5.70 -5.48 2.56
N GLN A 365 -5.19 -4.46 3.24
CA GLN A 365 -5.35 -4.32 4.68
C GLN A 365 -6.69 -3.64 5.01
N MET A 366 -7.25 -4.00 6.15
CA MET A 366 -8.52 -3.47 6.65
C MET A 366 -8.48 -3.36 8.17
N ARG A 367 -9.36 -2.52 8.71
CA ARG A 367 -9.52 -2.30 10.16
C ARG A 367 -11.01 -2.36 10.52
N PRO A 368 -11.37 -2.96 11.66
CA PRO A 368 -12.70 -2.77 12.23
C PRO A 368 -12.95 -1.29 12.53
N GLY A 369 -14.20 -0.86 12.38
CA GLY A 369 -14.61 0.53 12.62
C GLY A 369 -15.57 0.64 13.80
N MET A 370 -15.73 1.86 14.29
CA MET A 370 -16.73 2.22 15.29
C MET A 370 -17.63 3.31 14.72
N LEU A 371 -18.91 3.27 15.08
CA LEU A 371 -19.82 4.37 14.84
C LEU A 371 -19.82 5.33 16.04
N GLY A 372 -19.65 6.63 15.76
CA GLY A 372 -19.89 7.69 16.72
C GLY A 372 -21.38 7.94 16.95
N ASP A 373 -21.73 8.77 17.93
CA ASP A 373 -23.12 8.95 18.34
C ASP A 373 -24.01 9.52 17.23
N ALA A 374 -23.51 10.52 16.49
CA ALA A 374 -24.23 11.08 15.34
C ALA A 374 -24.48 10.03 14.24
N GLN A 375 -23.54 9.10 14.04
CA GLN A 375 -23.64 8.02 13.05
C GLN A 375 -24.64 6.96 13.49
N LYS A 376 -24.64 6.57 14.78
CA LYS A 376 -25.60 5.60 15.35
C LYS A 376 -27.05 6.08 15.25
N ASN A 377 -27.27 7.40 15.28
CA ASN A 377 -28.59 8.02 15.18
C ASN A 377 -29.05 8.24 13.73
N ALA A 378 -28.20 7.97 12.73
CA ALA A 378 -28.59 8.04 11.32
C ALA A 378 -29.40 6.80 10.91
N GLY A 379 -30.08 6.86 9.76
CA GLY A 379 -30.64 5.67 9.11
C GLY A 379 -29.54 4.77 8.55
N SER A 380 -28.58 5.38 7.84
CA SER A 380 -27.41 4.71 7.27
C SER A 380 -26.20 5.65 7.24
N VAL A 381 -25.00 5.05 7.28
CA VAL A 381 -23.72 5.76 7.21
C VAL A 381 -22.98 5.29 5.96
N VAL A 382 -22.63 6.22 5.08
CA VAL A 382 -21.80 5.94 3.91
C VAL A 382 -20.59 6.88 3.91
N THR A 383 -19.40 6.31 3.95
CA THR A 383 -18.14 7.07 3.92
C THR A 383 -17.44 6.83 2.60
N MET A 384 -17.09 7.89 1.90
CA MET A 384 -16.13 7.84 0.79
C MET A 384 -14.73 8.08 1.34
N THR A 385 -13.76 7.26 0.96
CA THR A 385 -12.36 7.38 1.42
C THR A 385 -11.37 7.20 0.28
N ARG A 386 -10.27 7.96 0.34
CA ARG A 386 -9.18 7.96 -0.63
C ARG A 386 -7.83 7.76 0.10
N PRO A 387 -7.42 6.50 0.37
CA PRO A 387 -6.23 6.23 1.20
C PRO A 387 -4.91 6.79 0.64
N ARG A 388 -4.84 7.08 -0.66
CA ARG A 388 -3.61 7.46 -1.38
C ARG A 388 -3.62 8.91 -1.89
N GLY A 389 -4.52 9.74 -1.37
CA GLY A 389 -4.61 11.16 -1.73
C GLY A 389 -5.58 11.94 -0.83
N TYR A 390 -5.70 13.24 -1.08
CA TYR A 390 -6.67 14.13 -0.43
C TYR A 390 -7.61 14.78 -1.45
N PHE A 391 -8.80 15.15 -1.00
CA PHE A 391 -9.79 15.83 -1.84
C PHE A 391 -9.39 17.29 -2.06
N ASP A 392 -9.25 17.70 -3.32
CA ASP A 392 -8.92 19.06 -3.73
C ASP A 392 -10.07 19.66 -4.57
N LEU A 393 -10.75 20.68 -4.04
CA LEU A 393 -11.86 21.36 -4.72
C LEU A 393 -11.45 22.12 -5.99
N GLN A 394 -10.16 22.44 -6.17
CA GLN A 394 -9.67 23.18 -7.33
C GLN A 394 -9.28 22.25 -8.48
N ARG A 395 -8.89 21.02 -8.17
CA ARG A 395 -8.34 20.06 -9.13
C ARG A 395 -9.29 18.91 -9.44
N ASP A 396 -10.01 18.42 -8.43
CA ASP A 396 -10.72 17.15 -8.51
C ASP A 396 -12.20 17.32 -8.86
N ARG A 397 -12.72 16.42 -9.69
CA ARG A 397 -14.16 16.22 -9.87
C ARG A 397 -14.60 15.10 -8.95
N MET A 398 -15.44 15.42 -7.98
CA MET A 398 -15.83 14.48 -6.95
C MET A 398 -17.27 14.69 -6.49
N SER A 399 -17.96 13.60 -6.20
CA SER A 399 -19.30 13.64 -5.62
C SER A 399 -19.56 12.42 -4.74
N LEU A 400 -20.46 12.58 -3.77
CA LEU A 400 -21.02 11.51 -2.98
C LEU A 400 -22.54 11.63 -3.05
N ASP A 401 -23.17 10.63 -3.64
CA ASP A 401 -24.59 10.62 -3.99
C ASP A 401 -25.01 11.78 -4.93
N GLY A 402 -24.12 12.17 -5.84
CA GLY A 402 -24.34 13.29 -6.77
C GLY A 402 -24.20 14.68 -6.14
N ALA A 403 -23.88 14.76 -4.85
CA ALA A 403 -23.65 16.02 -4.13
C ALA A 403 -22.15 16.28 -3.88
N PRO A 404 -21.73 17.54 -3.65
CA PRO A 404 -20.38 17.85 -3.19
C PRO A 404 -20.02 17.11 -1.89
N LEU A 405 -18.75 16.75 -1.74
CA LEU A 405 -18.28 16.01 -0.56
C LEU A 405 -18.39 16.85 0.73
N PRO A 406 -19.09 16.34 1.77
CA PRO A 406 -19.15 17.02 3.05
C PRO A 406 -17.77 17.15 3.71
N GLY A 407 -17.48 18.33 4.27
CA GLY A 407 -16.30 18.56 5.10
C GLY A 407 -14.98 18.73 4.35
N VAL A 408 -14.99 18.87 3.02
CA VAL A 408 -13.78 19.19 2.23
C VAL A 408 -13.56 20.71 2.24
N PRO A 409 -12.47 21.22 2.86
CA PRO A 409 -12.20 22.64 2.91
C PRO A 409 -11.57 23.16 1.61
N PRO A 410 -11.72 24.47 1.28
CA PRO A 410 -10.97 25.08 0.18
C PRO A 410 -9.47 25.26 0.52
N GLY A 411 -8.67 25.40 -0.54
CA GLY A 411 -7.23 25.62 -0.46
C GLY A 411 -6.44 24.32 -0.45
N VAL A 412 -5.32 24.31 0.27
CA VAL A 412 -4.41 23.14 0.38
C VAL A 412 -5.19 21.89 0.81
N PRO A 413 -5.15 20.79 0.05
CA PRO A 413 -5.91 19.59 0.35
C PRO A 413 -5.36 18.83 1.55
N GLY A 414 -6.24 18.36 2.44
CA GLY A 414 -5.80 17.63 3.63
C GLY A 414 -6.79 16.63 4.24
N VAL A 415 -7.96 16.48 3.63
CA VAL A 415 -9.02 15.54 4.03
C VAL A 415 -9.08 14.39 3.01
N SER A 416 -9.06 13.14 3.48
CA SER A 416 -9.12 11.94 2.62
C SER A 416 -10.43 11.16 2.76
N SER A 417 -11.39 11.65 3.57
CA SER A 417 -12.66 10.99 3.79
C SER A 417 -13.80 11.99 3.91
N ALA A 418 -14.97 11.60 3.41
CA ALA A 418 -16.20 12.36 3.50
C ALA A 418 -17.35 11.42 3.85
N THR A 419 -18.14 11.78 4.85
CA THR A 419 -19.20 10.92 5.39
C THR A 419 -20.56 11.52 5.13
N LEU A 420 -21.43 10.73 4.50
CA LEU A 420 -22.84 11.02 4.31
C LEU A 420 -23.66 10.25 5.34
N LEU A 421 -24.48 10.99 6.10
CA LEU A 421 -25.49 10.44 7.00
C LEU A 421 -26.84 10.53 6.30
N LEU A 422 -27.50 9.39 6.14
CA LEU A 422 -28.80 9.31 5.47
C LEU A 422 -29.92 9.11 6.50
N PRO A 423 -31.12 9.66 6.26
CA PRO A 423 -32.29 9.39 7.11
C PRO A 423 -32.69 7.91 7.03
N PRO A 424 -33.48 7.40 8.01
CA PRO A 424 -34.06 6.07 7.93
C PRO A 424 -34.84 5.85 6.63
N GLY A 425 -34.65 4.69 6.00
CA GLY A 425 -35.29 4.35 4.74
C GLY A 425 -34.93 2.94 4.27
N PRO A 426 -35.55 2.46 3.18
CA PRO A 426 -35.20 1.17 2.60
C PRO A 426 -33.75 1.19 2.07
N PRO A 427 -33.07 0.03 2.01
CA PRO A 427 -31.76 -0.06 1.40
C PRO A 427 -31.75 0.52 -0.02
N ARG A 428 -30.82 1.43 -0.29
CA ARG A 428 -30.62 2.06 -1.60
C ARG A 428 -29.15 2.06 -1.99
N THR A 429 -28.90 2.43 -3.24
CA THR A 429 -27.56 2.64 -3.75
C THR A 429 -27.12 4.08 -3.51
N VAL A 430 -25.86 4.26 -3.13
CA VAL A 430 -25.14 5.53 -3.06
C VAL A 430 -23.92 5.43 -3.96
N ILE A 431 -23.66 6.47 -4.75
CA ILE A 431 -22.54 6.51 -5.69
C ILE A 431 -21.46 7.44 -5.17
N ALA A 432 -20.24 6.93 -5.02
CA ALA A 432 -19.05 7.73 -4.79
C ALA A 432 -18.28 7.90 -6.11
N GLU A 433 -17.95 9.13 -6.48
CA GLU A 433 -17.22 9.45 -7.71
C GLU A 433 -16.01 10.33 -7.42
N PHE A 434 -14.86 9.99 -8.01
CA PHE A 434 -13.64 10.78 -7.94
C PHE A 434 -12.85 10.64 -9.25
N ASN A 435 -12.68 11.74 -9.98
CA ASN A 435 -11.87 11.80 -11.21
C ASN A 435 -12.09 10.63 -12.20
N GLY A 436 -13.34 10.17 -12.32
CA GLY A 436 -13.74 9.07 -13.21
C GLY A 436 -13.75 7.68 -12.56
N GLU A 437 -13.16 7.49 -11.38
CA GLU A 437 -13.40 6.31 -10.56
C GLU A 437 -14.79 6.41 -9.91
N ARG A 438 -15.59 5.34 -10.01
CA ARG A 438 -16.97 5.28 -9.53
C ARG A 438 -17.20 3.99 -8.75
N ILE A 439 -17.68 4.10 -7.52
CA ILE A 439 -18.04 2.96 -6.67
C ILE A 439 -19.51 3.08 -6.27
N ALA A 440 -20.28 2.03 -6.56
CA ALA A 440 -21.66 1.89 -6.09
C ALA A 440 -21.69 1.12 -4.77
N VAL A 441 -22.36 1.70 -3.77
CA VAL A 441 -22.44 1.19 -2.39
C VAL A 441 -23.89 0.94 -2.02
N ARG A 442 -24.19 -0.18 -1.35
CA ARG A 442 -25.50 -0.36 -0.69
C ARG A 442 -25.47 0.21 0.71
N THR A 443 -26.55 0.90 1.07
CA THR A 443 -26.75 1.42 2.42
C THR A 443 -27.10 0.29 3.39
N TRP A 444 -26.51 0.34 4.57
CA TRP A 444 -26.75 -0.61 5.66
C TRP A 444 -27.31 0.12 6.89
N PRO A 445 -28.16 -0.52 7.71
CA PRO A 445 -28.85 0.13 8.81
C PRO A 445 -27.88 0.45 9.96
N ALA A 446 -27.67 1.74 10.25
CA ALA A 446 -26.80 2.16 11.35
C ALA A 446 -27.32 1.70 12.72
N ALA A 447 -28.63 1.53 12.87
CA ALA A 447 -29.28 0.96 14.05
C ALA A 447 -28.87 -0.50 14.34
N ALA A 448 -28.40 -1.24 13.32
CA ALA A 448 -27.81 -2.57 13.47
C ALA A 448 -26.29 -2.52 13.72
N ASN A 449 -25.74 -1.32 13.98
CA ASN A 449 -24.31 -1.05 14.12
C ASN A 449 -23.52 -1.41 12.84
N GLU A 450 -24.06 -1.06 11.67
CA GLU A 450 -23.46 -1.32 10.36
C GLU A 450 -23.13 -0.01 9.62
N ALA A 451 -22.06 -0.01 8.85
CA ALA A 451 -21.63 1.15 8.07
C ALA A 451 -21.02 0.73 6.73
N ALA A 452 -21.25 1.54 5.70
CA ALA A 452 -20.70 1.31 4.37
C ALA A 452 -19.55 2.26 4.06
N VAL A 453 -18.55 1.77 3.36
CA VAL A 453 -17.39 2.56 2.92
C VAL A 453 -17.16 2.34 1.43
N ALA A 454 -17.14 3.41 0.64
CA ALA A 454 -16.56 3.40 -0.70
C ALA A 454 -15.07 3.74 -0.59
N GLU A 455 -14.18 2.78 -0.80
CA GLU A 455 -12.73 3.01 -0.78
C GLU A 455 -12.15 3.01 -2.19
N LEU A 456 -11.64 4.17 -2.58
CA LEU A 456 -11.04 4.44 -3.89
C LEU A 456 -9.62 3.87 -4.02
N HIS A 457 -9.23 3.54 -5.25
CA HIS A 457 -7.91 3.00 -5.57
C HIS A 457 -7.08 3.91 -6.49
N TYR A 458 -7.71 4.73 -7.35
CA TYR A 458 -7.08 5.31 -8.54
C TYR A 458 -6.83 6.82 -8.50
#